data_AF-G2GNZ3-F1
#
_entry.id   AF-G2GNZ3-F1
#
_cell.length_a   1.000
_cell.length_b   1.000
_cell.length_c   1.000
_cell.angle_alpha   90.00
_cell.angle_beta   90.00
_cell.angle_gamma   90.00
#
_symmetry.space_group_name_H-M   'P 1'
#
loop_
_entity.id
_entity.type
_entity.pdbx_description
1 polymer ?
#
loop_
_entity_poly.entity_id
_entity_poly.type
_entity_poly.pdbx_seq_one_letter_code
_entity_poly.pdbx_strand_id
1 'polypeptide(L)'
;PPRPRYLDAVAGLLAAEPTAVQPLLVSWFDDGRPLPTTPHATVADAAQALLHTHRHRAPDDLAETLADSPHPRAGELLAALAEDEPSALCRAVDRWAHDERPARRAAAAAHAPLAASHVRTEADRELLRRAALALLARSADSALHGAALDVLVRDPRTRARHLPRALAHFTAADPRPAPAAVATALATHPDPVLAAFRVRLSRPDAGHLLAVLADAAPPDLARRVAALAREAVRQRPGTAEDLAAHVGRRLDHGPARAVLFPLVTGLLDGGTAALRAALARVLAAPGTPASRARRRELLDFLLAHERAPDVLGALLEAAARRPDGGTGDLVRHTGLLLGRTTDGAARFDRALAALAREVPGFATRLADWRTATPHAWSALMGPRTRRTIEDLAGVHVPA
;
A
#
# COMPACT_ATOMS: atom_id res chain seq x y z
N PRO A 1 20.10 29.64 37.79
CA PRO A 1 19.16 29.18 36.73
C PRO A 1 19.80 28.11 35.83
N PRO A 2 19.14 26.96 35.57
CA PRO A 2 19.63 26.03 34.57
C PRO A 2 19.66 26.77 33.22
N ARG A 3 20.79 26.70 32.50
CA ARG A 3 20.92 27.32 31.17
C ARG A 3 19.87 26.67 30.24
N PRO A 4 19.06 27.45 29.50
CA PRO A 4 18.15 26.87 28.52
C PRO A 4 18.96 26.05 27.51
N ARG A 5 18.45 24.87 27.14
CA ARG A 5 19.11 24.04 26.12
C ARG A 5 19.12 24.85 24.83
N TYR A 6 20.25 24.87 24.11
CA TYR A 6 20.43 25.75 22.94
C TYR A 6 19.27 25.64 21.92
N LEU A 7 18.69 24.44 21.76
CA LEU A 7 17.54 24.22 20.88
C LEU A 7 16.25 24.90 21.36
N ASP A 8 16.01 25.01 22.67
CA ASP A 8 14.85 25.71 23.22
C ASP A 8 14.94 27.22 22.94
N ALA A 9 16.16 27.77 23.00
CA ALA A 9 16.41 29.17 22.65
C ALA A 9 16.16 29.43 21.16
N VAL A 10 16.66 28.54 20.29
CA VAL A 10 16.41 28.63 18.84
C VAL A 10 14.92 28.48 18.51
N ALA A 11 14.22 27.55 19.17
CA ALA A 11 12.77 27.41 19.03
C ALA A 11 12.02 28.69 19.47
N GLY A 12 12.47 29.33 20.55
CA GLY A 12 11.95 30.63 20.99
C GLY A 12 12.16 31.74 19.96
N LEU A 13 13.36 31.83 19.39
CA LEU A 13 13.67 32.80 18.32
C LEU A 13 12.84 32.55 17.06
N LEU A 14 12.74 31.28 16.63
CA LEU A 14 11.94 30.89 15.48
C LEU A 14 10.45 31.19 15.68
N ALA A 15 9.95 31.08 16.92
CA ALA A 15 8.57 31.43 17.25
C ALA A 15 8.31 32.94 17.25
N ALA A 16 9.32 33.75 17.57
CA ALA A 16 9.22 35.22 17.61
C ALA A 16 9.45 35.86 16.24
N GLU A 17 10.47 35.41 15.50
CA GLU A 17 10.90 35.99 14.23
C GLU A 17 11.12 34.89 13.16
N PRO A 18 10.04 34.22 12.71
CA PRO A 18 10.16 33.07 11.83
C PRO A 18 10.86 33.39 10.50
N THR A 19 10.54 34.52 9.88
CA THR A 19 11.10 34.91 8.57
C THR A 19 12.60 35.21 8.62
N ALA A 20 13.11 35.67 9.77
CA ALA A 20 14.55 35.92 9.95
C ALA A 20 15.32 34.63 10.27
N VAL A 21 14.72 33.71 11.05
CA VAL A 21 15.41 32.52 11.57
C VAL A 21 15.36 31.34 10.59
N GLN A 22 14.32 31.23 9.75
CA GLN A 22 14.19 30.12 8.80
C GLN A 22 15.38 30.01 7.82
N PRO A 23 15.87 31.08 7.16
CA PRO A 23 17.03 30.99 6.27
C PRO A 23 18.30 30.54 7.00
N LEU A 24 18.48 30.97 8.26
CA LEU A 24 19.61 30.56 9.08
C LEU A 24 19.58 29.06 9.38
N LEU A 25 18.41 28.51 9.69
CA LEU A 25 18.26 27.07 9.91
C LEU A 25 18.45 26.25 8.64
N VAL A 26 18.04 26.77 7.48
CA VAL A 26 18.30 26.12 6.19
C VAL A 26 19.80 26.05 5.90
N SER A 27 20.58 27.06 6.31
CA SER A 27 22.05 27.03 6.18
C SER A 27 22.71 25.94 7.05
N TRP A 28 22.00 25.38 8.04
CA TRP A 28 22.51 24.32 8.90
C TRP A 28 22.29 22.91 8.34
N PHE A 29 21.67 22.76 7.17
CA PHE A 29 21.39 21.45 6.60
C PHE A 29 22.64 20.61 6.27
N ASP A 30 23.77 21.28 6.02
CA ASP A 30 25.07 20.62 5.79
C ASP A 30 25.83 20.31 7.11
N ASP A 31 25.30 20.73 8.27
CA ASP A 31 25.99 20.57 9.55
C ASP A 31 25.77 19.18 10.16
N GLY A 32 26.65 18.25 9.79
CA GLY A 32 26.68 16.87 10.28
C GLY A 32 27.23 16.68 11.70
N ARG A 33 27.52 17.75 12.46
CA ARG A 33 28.07 17.60 13.81
C ARG A 33 27.03 16.99 14.76
N PRO A 34 27.41 15.99 15.58
CA PRO A 34 26.49 15.34 16.50
C PRO A 34 26.09 16.28 17.65
N LEU A 35 24.86 16.15 18.11
CA LEU A 35 24.37 16.89 19.26
C LEU A 35 24.97 16.34 20.57
N PRO A 36 25.47 17.19 21.48
CA PRO A 36 26.14 16.74 22.71
C PRO A 36 25.30 15.82 23.61
N THR A 37 23.97 15.98 23.59
CA THR A 37 23.04 15.20 24.42
C THR A 37 22.34 14.08 23.65
N THR A 38 22.60 13.93 22.35
CA THR A 38 21.94 12.95 21.48
C THR A 38 22.90 12.59 20.33
N PRO A 39 23.90 11.72 20.55
CA PRO A 39 24.98 11.46 19.61
C PRO A 39 24.54 10.81 18.28
N HIS A 40 23.28 10.37 18.19
CA HIS A 40 22.67 9.84 16.96
C HIS A 40 21.95 10.91 16.12
N ALA A 41 21.83 12.15 16.63
CA ALA A 41 21.21 13.26 15.93
C ALA A 41 22.24 14.36 15.65
N THR A 42 22.15 14.98 14.48
CA THR A 42 23.05 16.05 14.04
C THR A 42 22.41 17.43 14.20
N VAL A 43 23.21 18.49 14.03
CA VAL A 43 22.70 19.87 13.93
C VAL A 43 21.73 20.00 12.75
N ALA A 44 22.02 19.36 11.61
CA ALA A 44 21.12 19.30 10.47
C ALA A 44 19.77 18.63 10.81
N ASP A 45 19.78 17.53 11.58
CA ASP A 45 18.55 16.87 12.03
C ASP A 45 17.74 17.77 12.97
N ALA A 46 18.41 18.49 13.86
CA ALA A 46 17.76 19.46 14.74
C ALA A 46 17.13 20.62 13.96
N ALA A 47 17.85 21.17 12.97
CA ALA A 47 17.35 22.25 12.12
C ALA A 47 16.11 21.82 11.34
N GLN A 48 16.16 20.63 10.72
CA GLN A 48 14.99 20.07 10.00
C GLN A 48 13.81 19.83 10.94
N ALA A 49 14.05 19.27 12.13
CA ALA A 49 12.99 19.02 13.12
C ALA A 49 12.36 20.33 13.63
N LEU A 50 13.16 21.36 13.87
CA LEU A 50 12.68 22.69 14.29
C LEU A 50 11.83 23.34 13.19
N LEU A 51 12.32 23.36 11.94
CA LEU A 51 11.58 23.91 10.80
C LEU A 51 10.26 23.16 10.58
N HIS A 52 10.27 21.82 10.66
CA HIS A 52 9.06 21.03 10.56
C HIS A 52 8.07 21.32 11.71
N THR A 53 8.56 21.38 12.95
CA THR A 53 7.70 21.63 14.14
C THR A 53 7.05 23.02 14.11
N HIS A 54 7.79 24.03 13.67
CA HIS A 54 7.34 25.43 13.64
C HIS A 54 6.85 25.90 12.25
N ARG A 55 6.61 24.96 11.32
CA ARG A 55 6.22 25.23 9.92
C ARG A 55 5.01 26.18 9.75
N HIS A 56 4.07 26.14 10.68
CA HIS A 56 2.84 26.93 10.67
C HIS A 56 3.05 28.44 10.92
N ARG A 57 4.25 28.87 11.34
CA ARG A 57 4.50 30.26 11.77
C ARG A 57 4.63 31.25 10.62
N ALA A 58 5.33 30.85 9.56
CA ALA A 58 5.46 31.63 8.32
C ALA A 58 5.63 30.64 7.16
N PRO A 59 4.56 29.92 6.76
CA PRO A 59 4.68 28.82 5.82
C PRO A 59 4.97 29.29 4.39
N ASP A 60 4.50 30.49 4.01
CA ASP A 60 4.79 31.08 2.69
C ASP A 60 6.28 31.43 2.56
N ASP A 61 6.87 32.10 3.56
CA ASP A 61 8.30 32.45 3.57
C ASP A 61 9.20 31.22 3.69
N LEU A 62 8.76 30.22 4.47
CA LEU A 62 9.44 28.94 4.58
C LEU A 62 9.50 28.24 3.22
N ALA A 63 8.38 28.19 2.49
CA ALA A 63 8.36 27.58 1.16
C ALA A 63 9.32 28.28 0.20
N GLU A 64 9.36 29.62 0.18
CA GLU A 64 10.29 30.38 -0.66
C GLU A 64 11.75 30.07 -0.32
N THR A 65 12.08 30.09 0.98
CA THR A 65 13.44 29.81 1.49
C THR A 65 13.89 28.38 1.16
N LEU A 66 12.99 27.40 1.30
CA LEU A 66 13.30 26.00 0.98
C LEU A 66 13.48 25.78 -0.52
N ALA A 67 12.69 26.45 -1.36
CA ALA A 67 12.79 26.33 -2.82
C ALA A 67 14.06 26.98 -3.40
N ASP A 68 14.71 27.89 -2.68
CA ASP A 68 16.04 28.41 -3.02
C ASP A 68 17.19 27.48 -2.60
N SER A 69 16.93 26.48 -1.75
CA SER A 69 17.94 25.54 -1.28
C SER A 69 18.00 24.29 -2.16
N PRO A 70 19.19 23.92 -2.68
CA PRO A 70 19.35 22.67 -3.42
C PRO A 70 19.46 21.44 -2.51
N HIS A 71 19.45 21.61 -1.18
CA HIS A 71 19.71 20.53 -0.24
C HIS A 71 18.53 19.52 -0.18
N PRO A 72 18.77 18.19 -0.16
CA PRO A 72 17.70 17.18 -0.14
C PRO A 72 16.66 17.36 0.97
N ARG A 73 17.10 17.74 2.17
CA ARG A 73 16.22 18.06 3.33
C ARG A 73 15.22 19.19 3.03
N ALA A 74 15.56 20.14 2.15
CA ALA A 74 14.63 21.18 1.76
C ALA A 74 13.47 20.60 0.93
N GLY A 75 13.78 19.67 0.01
CA GLY A 75 12.78 18.91 -0.72
C GLY A 75 11.90 18.05 0.18
N GLU A 76 12.47 17.40 1.20
CA GLU A 76 11.72 16.64 2.21
C GLU A 76 10.75 17.54 3.01
N LEU A 77 11.20 18.73 3.43
CA LEU A 77 10.34 19.69 4.14
C LEU A 77 9.25 20.25 3.23
N LEU A 78 9.53 20.53 1.96
CA LEU A 78 8.51 20.94 0.99
C LEU A 78 7.48 19.84 0.75
N ALA A 79 7.89 18.57 0.76
CA ALA A 79 6.97 17.44 0.71
C ALA A 79 6.11 17.35 1.99
N ALA A 80 6.69 17.57 3.18
CA ALA A 80 5.93 17.63 4.42
C ALA A 80 4.93 18.79 4.45
N LEU A 81 5.32 19.97 3.94
CA LEU A 81 4.42 21.12 3.79
C LEU A 81 3.25 20.82 2.85
N ALA A 82 3.43 19.97 1.83
CA ALA A 82 2.33 19.57 0.95
C ALA A 82 1.22 18.83 1.71
N GLU A 83 1.59 18.04 2.71
CA GLU A 83 0.65 17.28 3.54
C GLU A 83 0.06 18.13 4.67
N ASP A 84 0.91 18.87 5.38
CA ASP A 84 0.54 19.58 6.59
C ASP A 84 -0.05 20.98 6.34
N GLU A 85 0.48 21.71 5.36
CA GLU A 85 0.14 23.10 5.07
C GLU A 85 -0.19 23.29 3.57
N PRO A 86 -1.14 22.50 3.00
CA PRO A 86 -1.35 22.42 1.55
C PRO A 86 -1.69 23.76 0.92
N SER A 87 -2.45 24.62 1.62
CA SER A 87 -2.85 25.92 1.09
C SER A 87 -1.67 26.89 0.92
N ALA A 88 -0.68 26.86 1.82
CA ALA A 88 0.53 27.68 1.68
C ALA A 88 1.38 27.19 0.50
N LEU A 89 1.56 25.88 0.38
CA LEU A 89 2.29 25.32 -0.75
C LEU A 89 1.58 25.61 -2.09
N CYS A 90 0.24 25.58 -2.14
CA CYS A 90 -0.50 25.95 -3.35
C CYS A 90 -0.24 27.40 -3.80
N ARG A 91 -0.17 28.34 -2.86
CA ARG A 91 0.19 29.74 -3.17
C ARG A 91 1.62 29.85 -3.68
N ALA A 92 2.57 29.18 -3.03
CA ALA A 92 3.97 29.17 -3.45
C ALA A 92 4.12 28.58 -4.86
N VAL A 93 3.52 27.43 -5.12
CA VAL A 93 3.49 26.77 -6.44
C VAL A 93 2.90 27.68 -7.51
N ASP A 94 1.80 28.38 -7.22
CA ASP A 94 1.20 29.33 -8.15
C ASP A 94 2.17 30.47 -8.48
N ARG A 95 2.85 31.06 -7.48
CA ARG A 95 3.89 32.08 -7.72
C ARG A 95 5.03 31.52 -8.57
N TRP A 96 5.57 30.36 -8.22
CA TRP A 96 6.70 29.74 -8.91
C TRP A 96 6.40 29.35 -10.36
N ALA A 97 5.18 28.91 -10.66
CA ALA A 97 4.77 28.55 -12.02
C ALA A 97 4.74 29.76 -12.98
N HIS A 98 4.49 30.95 -12.44
CA HIS A 98 4.47 32.22 -13.19
C HIS A 98 5.83 32.95 -13.16
N ASP A 99 6.85 32.40 -12.49
CA ASP A 99 8.18 33.01 -12.41
C ASP A 99 8.97 32.81 -13.72
N GLU A 100 9.76 33.81 -14.10
CA GLU A 100 10.60 33.77 -15.30
C GLU A 100 11.81 32.84 -15.16
N ARG A 101 12.26 32.54 -13.94
CA ARG A 101 13.38 31.65 -13.66
C ARG A 101 12.98 30.18 -13.89
N PRO A 102 13.68 29.43 -14.76
CA PRO A 102 13.38 28.02 -15.01
C PRO A 102 13.42 27.14 -13.75
N ALA A 103 14.32 27.44 -12.81
CA ALA A 103 14.43 26.70 -11.56
C ALA A 103 13.15 26.79 -10.70
N ARG A 104 12.50 27.96 -10.65
CA ARG A 104 11.23 28.14 -9.94
C ARG A 104 10.10 27.35 -10.60
N ARG A 105 10.00 27.40 -11.93
CA ARG A 105 9.02 26.58 -12.65
C ARG A 105 9.24 25.08 -12.47
N ALA A 106 10.51 24.63 -12.40
CA ALA A 106 10.84 23.25 -12.06
C ALA A 106 10.41 22.88 -10.63
N ALA A 107 10.60 23.77 -9.65
CA ALA A 107 10.10 23.59 -8.28
C ALA A 107 8.56 23.51 -8.25
N ALA A 108 7.87 24.39 -9.00
CA ALA A 108 6.41 24.32 -9.16
C ALA A 108 5.97 22.95 -9.70
N ALA A 109 6.61 22.47 -10.77
CA ALA A 109 6.31 21.17 -11.36
C ALA A 109 6.61 19.99 -10.42
N ALA A 110 7.65 20.08 -9.58
CA ALA A 110 7.99 19.05 -8.62
C ALA A 110 6.95 18.96 -7.48
N HIS A 111 6.48 20.09 -6.97
CA HIS A 111 5.66 20.17 -5.76
C HIS A 111 4.15 20.29 -6.01
N ALA A 112 3.71 20.79 -7.17
CA ALA A 112 2.28 20.89 -7.49
C ALA A 112 1.54 19.54 -7.42
N PRO A 113 2.09 18.41 -7.93
CA PRO A 113 1.43 17.11 -7.81
C PRO A 113 1.31 16.60 -6.38
N LEU A 114 2.27 16.94 -5.52
CA LEU A 114 2.26 16.59 -4.10
C LEU A 114 1.15 17.41 -3.40
N ALA A 115 1.11 18.72 -3.59
CA ALA A 115 0.03 19.56 -3.06
C ALA A 115 -1.35 19.04 -3.51
N ALA A 116 -1.48 18.67 -4.80
CA ALA A 116 -2.73 18.19 -5.37
C ALA A 116 -3.28 16.90 -4.71
N SER A 117 -2.46 16.07 -4.05
CA SER A 117 -2.96 14.90 -3.32
C SER A 117 -3.57 15.23 -1.95
N HIS A 118 -3.24 16.39 -1.37
CA HIS A 118 -3.67 16.76 -0.02
C HIS A 118 -4.73 17.87 0.01
N VAL A 119 -4.88 18.63 -1.07
CA VAL A 119 -5.86 19.74 -1.17
C VAL A 119 -7.32 19.29 -1.02
N ARG A 120 -8.07 20.03 -0.18
CA ARG A 120 -9.51 19.82 0.06
C ARG A 120 -10.40 20.98 -0.37
N THR A 121 -9.88 22.20 -0.46
CA THR A 121 -10.66 23.40 -0.78
C THR A 121 -10.69 23.67 -2.29
N GLU A 122 -11.71 24.38 -2.78
CA GLU A 122 -11.74 24.79 -4.19
C GLU A 122 -10.75 25.92 -4.51
N ALA A 123 -10.46 26.80 -3.54
CA ALA A 123 -9.49 27.89 -3.72
C ALA A 123 -8.08 27.33 -4.00
N ASP A 124 -7.67 26.31 -3.25
CA ASP A 124 -6.38 25.64 -3.47
C ASP A 124 -6.36 24.88 -4.81
N ARG A 125 -7.47 24.23 -5.20
CA ARG A 125 -7.56 23.59 -6.52
C ARG A 125 -7.44 24.61 -7.64
N GLU A 126 -8.04 25.79 -7.49
CA GLU A 126 -7.92 26.89 -8.47
C GLU A 126 -6.49 27.37 -8.60
N LEU A 127 -5.76 27.55 -7.49
CA LEU A 127 -4.32 27.89 -7.49
C LEU A 127 -3.51 26.87 -8.30
N LEU A 128 -3.68 25.58 -7.99
CA LEU A 128 -2.95 24.51 -8.68
C LEU A 128 -3.36 24.37 -10.16
N ARG A 129 -4.64 24.58 -10.48
CA ARG A 129 -5.17 24.60 -11.84
C ARG A 129 -4.50 25.72 -12.66
N ARG A 130 -4.44 26.94 -12.13
CA ARG A 130 -3.77 28.07 -12.80
C ARG A 130 -2.28 27.80 -13.00
N ALA A 131 -1.59 27.33 -11.95
CA ALA A 131 -0.18 26.96 -12.03
C ALA A 131 0.10 25.91 -13.12
N ALA A 132 -0.68 24.83 -13.16
CA ALA A 132 -0.53 23.77 -14.16
C ALA A 132 -0.81 24.26 -15.58
N LEU A 133 -1.83 25.12 -15.77
CA LEU A 133 -2.13 25.71 -17.07
C LEU A 133 -1.00 26.66 -17.54
N ALA A 134 -0.40 27.44 -16.63
CA ALA A 134 0.74 28.30 -16.95
C ALA A 134 1.94 27.48 -17.44
N LEU A 135 2.25 26.36 -16.77
CA LEU A 135 3.31 25.44 -17.20
C LEU A 135 3.01 24.80 -18.56
N LEU A 136 1.75 24.41 -18.82
CA LEU A 136 1.37 23.83 -20.12
C LEU A 136 1.41 24.83 -21.28
N ALA A 137 1.14 26.11 -21.00
CA ALA A 137 1.13 27.15 -22.03
C ALA A 137 2.54 27.46 -22.56
N ARG A 138 3.59 27.19 -21.77
CA ARG A 138 4.98 27.41 -22.17
C ARG A 138 5.54 26.17 -22.86
N SER A 139 5.79 26.27 -24.16
CA SER A 139 6.37 25.18 -24.97
C SER A 139 7.81 24.82 -24.58
N ALA A 140 8.58 25.80 -24.12
CA ALA A 140 9.95 25.61 -23.62
C ALA A 140 10.02 24.68 -22.40
N ASP A 141 8.92 24.58 -21.64
CA ASP A 141 8.82 23.77 -20.42
C ASP A 141 8.16 22.39 -20.70
N SER A 142 8.30 21.86 -21.92
CA SER A 142 7.68 20.58 -22.33
C SER A 142 8.01 19.41 -21.40
N ALA A 143 9.21 19.39 -20.80
CA ALA A 143 9.61 18.40 -19.79
C ALA A 143 8.75 18.45 -18.51
N LEU A 144 8.15 19.60 -18.19
CA LEU A 144 7.31 19.81 -17.01
C LEU A 144 5.84 19.47 -17.26
N HIS A 145 5.44 19.25 -18.53
CA HIS A 145 4.03 19.06 -18.90
C HIS A 145 3.42 17.81 -18.27
N GLY A 146 4.21 16.75 -18.05
CA GLY A 146 3.73 15.55 -17.35
C GLY A 146 3.28 15.84 -15.92
N ALA A 147 4.00 16.70 -15.19
CA ALA A 147 3.62 17.11 -13.83
C ALA A 147 2.37 17.99 -13.83
N ALA A 148 2.25 18.91 -14.79
CA ALA A 148 1.04 19.71 -14.96
C ALA A 148 -0.20 18.84 -15.28
N LEU A 149 -0.05 17.80 -16.10
CA LEU A 149 -1.13 16.84 -16.37
C LEU A 149 -1.52 16.02 -15.13
N ASP A 150 -0.58 15.71 -14.23
CA ASP A 150 -0.88 15.05 -12.94
C ASP A 150 -1.90 15.85 -12.12
N VAL A 151 -1.69 17.17 -12.05
CA VAL A 151 -2.56 18.11 -11.33
C VAL A 151 -3.92 18.22 -12.00
N LEU A 152 -3.94 18.44 -13.33
CA LEU A 152 -5.19 18.68 -14.08
C LEU A 152 -6.10 17.45 -14.17
N VAL A 153 -5.54 16.23 -14.12
CA VAL A 153 -6.37 15.01 -14.08
C VAL A 153 -7.00 14.80 -12.71
N ARG A 154 -6.34 15.22 -11.63
CA ARG A 154 -6.92 15.16 -10.27
C ARG A 154 -8.08 16.13 -10.11
N ASP A 155 -8.00 17.30 -10.73
CA ASP A 155 -9.04 18.33 -10.68
C ASP A 155 -10.30 17.95 -11.50
N PRO A 156 -11.48 17.76 -10.87
CA PRO A 156 -12.71 17.41 -11.57
C PRO A 156 -13.11 18.36 -12.70
N ARG A 157 -12.80 19.67 -12.60
CA ARG A 157 -13.21 20.67 -13.61
C ARG A 157 -12.41 20.56 -14.91
N THR A 158 -11.16 20.14 -14.83
CA THR A 158 -10.25 20.09 -15.99
C THR A 158 -9.97 18.67 -16.46
N ARG A 159 -10.23 17.66 -15.61
CA ARG A 159 -9.99 16.24 -15.88
C ARG A 159 -10.42 15.78 -17.27
N ALA A 160 -11.69 15.99 -17.65
CA ALA A 160 -12.22 15.47 -18.91
C ALA A 160 -11.43 15.98 -20.13
N ARG A 161 -10.99 17.24 -20.09
CA ARG A 161 -10.22 17.87 -21.17
C ARG A 161 -8.79 17.34 -21.28
N HIS A 162 -8.13 17.08 -20.15
CA HIS A 162 -6.70 16.73 -20.11
C HIS A 162 -6.44 15.22 -19.99
N LEU A 163 -7.45 14.43 -19.65
CA LEU A 163 -7.32 12.98 -19.47
C LEU A 163 -6.77 12.26 -20.73
N PRO A 164 -7.22 12.53 -21.97
CA PRO A 164 -6.68 11.82 -23.13
C PRO A 164 -5.16 11.98 -23.29
N ARG A 165 -4.65 13.22 -23.09
CA ARG A 165 -3.22 13.51 -23.15
C ARG A 165 -2.46 12.82 -22.01
N ALA A 166 -3.00 12.87 -20.80
CA ALA A 166 -2.42 12.20 -19.64
C ALA A 166 -2.34 10.67 -19.82
N LEU A 167 -3.38 10.04 -20.39
CA LEU A 167 -3.39 8.62 -20.69
C LEU A 167 -2.35 8.25 -21.77
N ALA A 168 -2.14 9.10 -22.78
CA ALA A 168 -1.08 8.88 -23.77
C ALA A 168 0.31 8.79 -23.10
N HIS A 169 0.67 9.79 -22.28
CA HIS A 169 1.92 9.79 -21.50
C HIS A 169 2.01 8.57 -20.57
N PHE A 170 0.93 8.27 -19.84
CA PHE A 170 0.89 7.12 -18.93
C PHE A 170 1.13 5.80 -19.66
N THR A 171 0.48 5.59 -20.82
CA THR A 171 0.67 4.38 -21.63
C THR A 171 2.05 4.28 -22.24
N ALA A 172 2.69 5.40 -22.57
CA ALA A 172 4.07 5.48 -23.03
C ALA A 172 5.11 5.09 -21.96
N ALA A 173 4.67 4.90 -20.71
CA ALA A 173 5.51 4.63 -19.54
C ALA A 173 6.36 5.84 -19.10
N ASP A 174 5.88 7.05 -19.38
CA ASP A 174 6.50 8.27 -18.84
C ASP A 174 6.40 8.29 -17.30
N PRO A 175 7.38 8.86 -16.59
CA PRO A 175 7.33 8.98 -15.12
C PRO A 175 6.13 9.78 -14.60
N ARG A 176 5.61 10.68 -15.44
CA ARG A 176 4.42 11.50 -15.16
C ARG A 176 3.47 11.46 -16.36
N PRO A 177 2.14 11.40 -16.14
CA PRO A 177 1.46 11.46 -14.85
C PRO A 177 1.65 10.19 -14.00
N ALA A 178 1.62 10.35 -12.68
CA ALA A 178 1.74 9.24 -11.75
C ALA A 178 0.52 8.31 -11.87
N PRO A 179 0.69 6.99 -11.66
CA PRO A 179 -0.43 6.04 -11.71
C PRO A 179 -1.60 6.44 -10.82
N ALA A 180 -1.32 6.96 -9.62
CA ALA A 180 -2.33 7.38 -8.66
C ALA A 180 -3.15 8.58 -9.16
N ALA A 181 -2.54 9.50 -9.91
CA ALA A 181 -3.25 10.63 -10.50
C ALA A 181 -4.23 10.16 -11.57
N VAL A 182 -3.79 9.27 -12.46
CA VAL A 182 -4.65 8.66 -13.49
C VAL A 182 -5.79 7.87 -12.86
N ALA A 183 -5.51 7.13 -11.78
CA ALA A 183 -6.51 6.34 -11.07
C ALA A 183 -7.62 7.21 -10.43
N THR A 184 -7.37 8.49 -10.11
CA THR A 184 -8.42 9.39 -9.61
C THR A 184 -9.56 9.61 -10.61
N ALA A 185 -9.30 9.42 -11.91
CA ALA A 185 -10.31 9.56 -12.95
C ALA A 185 -11.24 8.34 -13.05
N LEU A 186 -10.92 7.22 -12.39
CA LEU A 186 -11.60 5.93 -12.54
C LEU A 186 -13.12 6.01 -12.26
N ALA A 187 -13.54 6.79 -11.26
CA ALA A 187 -14.95 6.96 -10.92
C ALA A 187 -15.77 7.72 -11.97
N THR A 188 -15.11 8.47 -12.87
CA THR A 188 -15.79 9.32 -13.88
C THR A 188 -15.53 8.85 -15.31
N HIS A 189 -14.40 8.20 -15.55
CA HIS A 189 -13.97 7.76 -16.88
C HIS A 189 -13.41 6.32 -16.80
N PRO A 190 -14.22 5.34 -16.38
CA PRO A 190 -13.71 4.00 -16.06
C PRO A 190 -13.09 3.29 -17.27
N ASP A 191 -13.73 3.35 -18.43
CA ASP A 191 -13.32 2.62 -19.63
C ASP A 191 -11.94 3.06 -20.15
N PRO A 192 -11.67 4.35 -20.40
CA PRO A 192 -10.36 4.78 -20.89
C PRO A 192 -9.25 4.56 -19.84
N VAL A 193 -9.54 4.72 -18.55
CA VAL A 193 -8.57 4.48 -17.47
C VAL A 193 -8.20 3.00 -17.40
N LEU A 194 -9.19 2.09 -17.37
CA LEU A 194 -8.93 0.64 -17.32
C LEU A 194 -8.20 0.15 -18.58
N ALA A 195 -8.50 0.72 -19.75
CA ALA A 195 -7.78 0.41 -20.99
C ALA A 195 -6.29 0.81 -20.90
N ALA A 196 -5.99 2.01 -20.39
CA ALA A 196 -4.62 2.48 -20.23
C ALA A 196 -3.84 1.67 -19.19
N PHE A 197 -4.48 1.31 -18.07
CA PHE A 197 -3.89 0.40 -17.08
C PHE A 197 -3.61 -0.98 -17.68
N ARG A 198 -4.51 -1.54 -18.51
CA ARG A 198 -4.25 -2.81 -19.21
C ARG A 198 -2.97 -2.75 -20.05
N VAL A 199 -2.78 -1.69 -20.84
CA VAL A 199 -1.57 -1.50 -21.65
C VAL A 199 -0.31 -1.45 -20.77
N ARG A 200 -0.35 -0.70 -19.66
CA ARG A 200 0.80 -0.60 -18.74
C ARG A 200 1.06 -1.89 -17.97
N LEU A 201 0.02 -2.61 -17.59
CA LEU A 201 0.06 -3.92 -16.95
C LEU A 201 0.50 -5.05 -17.89
N SER A 202 0.81 -4.77 -19.16
CA SER A 202 1.53 -5.69 -20.05
C SER A 202 3.05 -5.42 -20.09
N ARG A 203 3.55 -4.33 -19.48
CA ARG A 203 4.99 -3.99 -19.35
C ARG A 203 5.62 -4.45 -18.03
N PRO A 204 6.92 -4.80 -17.96
CA PRO A 204 7.56 -5.47 -16.81
C PRO A 204 7.27 -4.92 -15.40
N ASP A 205 7.05 -3.62 -15.24
CA ASP A 205 6.88 -2.94 -13.94
C ASP A 205 5.43 -2.89 -13.41
N ALA A 206 4.70 -4.02 -13.39
CA ALA A 206 3.24 -4.02 -13.20
C ALA A 206 2.74 -4.12 -11.74
N GLY A 207 3.52 -4.67 -10.81
CA GLY A 207 3.03 -5.03 -9.47
C GLY A 207 2.47 -3.83 -8.68
N HIS A 208 3.19 -2.70 -8.69
CA HIS A 208 2.74 -1.46 -8.04
C HIS A 208 1.47 -0.87 -8.66
N LEU A 209 1.26 -1.03 -9.97
CA LEU A 209 0.10 -0.47 -10.67
C LEU A 209 -1.22 -1.14 -10.24
N LEU A 210 -1.19 -2.44 -9.95
CA LEU A 210 -2.36 -3.16 -9.46
C LEU A 210 -2.79 -2.67 -8.07
N ALA A 211 -1.82 -2.42 -7.18
CA ALA A 211 -2.09 -1.85 -5.86
C ALA A 211 -2.75 -0.47 -5.99
N VAL A 212 -2.20 0.41 -6.80
CA VAL A 212 -2.76 1.74 -7.05
C VAL A 212 -4.19 1.67 -7.60
N LEU A 213 -4.45 0.77 -8.55
CA LEU A 213 -5.78 0.61 -9.14
C LEU A 213 -6.79 0.05 -8.12
N ALA A 214 -6.39 -0.93 -7.32
CA ALA A 214 -7.21 -1.49 -6.25
C ALA A 214 -7.52 -0.44 -5.16
N ASP A 215 -6.57 0.44 -4.86
CA ASP A 215 -6.75 1.50 -3.86
C ASP A 215 -7.76 2.57 -4.29
N ALA A 216 -7.77 2.90 -5.59
CA ALA A 216 -8.63 3.93 -6.17
C ALA A 216 -10.01 3.43 -6.63
N ALA A 217 -10.23 2.10 -6.66
CA ALA A 217 -11.45 1.51 -7.17
C ALA A 217 -12.69 1.92 -6.34
N PRO A 218 -13.72 2.54 -6.94
CA PRO A 218 -15.00 2.68 -6.28
C PRO A 218 -15.71 1.30 -6.20
N PRO A 219 -16.67 1.12 -5.26
CA PRO A 219 -17.28 -0.19 -5.00
C PRO A 219 -17.91 -0.86 -6.23
N ASP A 220 -18.52 -0.08 -7.12
CA ASP A 220 -19.17 -0.55 -8.35
C ASP A 220 -18.17 -1.06 -9.41
N LEU A 221 -16.93 -0.60 -9.38
CA LEU A 221 -15.87 -1.02 -10.31
C LEU A 221 -14.97 -2.13 -9.75
N ALA A 222 -15.14 -2.53 -8.49
CA ALA A 222 -14.30 -3.52 -7.82
C ALA A 222 -14.20 -4.85 -8.60
N ARG A 223 -15.30 -5.36 -9.17
CA ARG A 223 -15.28 -6.59 -9.99
C ARG A 223 -14.54 -6.42 -11.32
N ARG A 224 -14.65 -5.24 -11.95
CA ARG A 224 -13.94 -4.92 -13.21
C ARG A 224 -12.44 -4.79 -12.98
N VAL A 225 -12.05 -4.16 -11.87
CA VAL A 225 -10.65 -4.10 -11.41
C VAL A 225 -10.13 -5.49 -11.08
N ALA A 226 -10.92 -6.33 -10.40
CA ALA A 226 -10.54 -7.73 -10.16
C ALA A 226 -10.31 -8.48 -11.48
N ALA A 227 -11.17 -8.32 -12.49
CA ALA A 227 -11.01 -8.96 -13.79
C ALA A 227 -9.70 -8.54 -14.50
N LEU A 228 -9.34 -7.25 -14.44
CA LEU A 228 -8.08 -6.74 -14.98
C LEU A 228 -6.87 -7.28 -14.20
N ALA A 229 -6.95 -7.33 -12.87
CA ALA A 229 -5.89 -7.92 -12.05
C ALA A 229 -5.69 -9.41 -12.36
N ARG A 230 -6.77 -10.17 -12.55
CA ARG A 230 -6.68 -11.58 -13.00
C ARG A 230 -6.03 -11.71 -14.38
N GLU A 231 -6.33 -10.79 -15.30
CA GLU A 231 -5.70 -10.74 -16.62
C GLU A 231 -4.19 -10.49 -16.51
N ALA A 232 -3.78 -9.50 -15.71
CA ALA A 232 -2.39 -9.18 -15.47
C ALA A 232 -1.62 -10.34 -14.82
N VAL A 233 -2.20 -11.00 -13.81
CA VAL A 233 -1.58 -12.17 -13.15
C VAL A 233 -1.50 -13.38 -14.09
N ARG A 234 -2.48 -13.56 -14.99
CA ARG A 234 -2.40 -14.60 -16.04
C ARG A 234 -1.23 -14.36 -17.00
N GLN A 235 -0.99 -13.10 -17.38
CA GLN A 235 0.16 -12.73 -18.20
C GLN A 235 1.48 -12.85 -17.43
N ARG A 236 1.45 -12.57 -16.12
CA ARG A 236 2.64 -12.60 -15.24
C ARG A 236 2.34 -13.22 -13.88
N PRO A 237 2.49 -14.55 -13.76
CA PRO A 237 2.20 -15.29 -12.53
C PRO A 237 2.97 -14.80 -11.30
N GLY A 238 4.18 -14.25 -11.47
CA GLY A 238 5.00 -13.73 -10.38
C GLY A 238 4.38 -12.55 -9.61
N THR A 239 3.39 -11.85 -10.18
CA THR A 239 2.70 -10.73 -9.52
C THR A 239 1.60 -11.18 -8.53
N ALA A 240 1.31 -12.49 -8.46
CA ALA A 240 0.28 -13.04 -7.57
C ALA A 240 0.59 -12.80 -6.08
N GLU A 241 1.85 -12.98 -5.67
CA GLU A 241 2.28 -12.75 -4.28
C GLU A 241 2.16 -11.28 -3.90
N ASP A 242 2.61 -10.37 -4.76
CA ASP A 242 2.56 -8.92 -4.51
C ASP A 242 1.13 -8.43 -4.34
N LEU A 243 0.23 -8.92 -5.21
CA LEU A 243 -1.19 -8.60 -5.14
C LEU A 243 -1.83 -9.16 -3.86
N ALA A 244 -1.53 -10.42 -3.50
CA ALA A 244 -2.04 -11.03 -2.28
C ALA A 244 -1.52 -10.29 -1.03
N ALA A 245 -0.22 -9.94 -1.00
CA ALA A 245 0.38 -9.17 0.09
C ALA A 245 -0.26 -7.77 0.21
N HIS A 246 -0.55 -7.11 -0.91
CA HIS A 246 -1.29 -5.85 -0.92
C HIS A 246 -2.71 -6.01 -0.36
N VAL A 247 -3.46 -7.03 -0.78
CA VAL A 247 -4.78 -7.37 -0.19
C VAL A 247 -4.67 -7.61 1.31
N GLY A 248 -3.62 -8.30 1.76
CA GLY A 248 -3.34 -8.53 3.18
C GLY A 248 -3.19 -7.24 3.96
N ARG A 249 -2.37 -6.29 3.45
CA ARG A 249 -2.23 -4.95 4.06
C ARG A 249 -3.57 -4.22 4.08
N ARG A 250 -4.32 -4.23 2.97
CA ARG A 250 -5.63 -3.58 2.88
C ARG A 250 -6.68 -4.17 3.83
N LEU A 251 -6.63 -5.47 4.10
CA LEU A 251 -7.49 -6.11 5.10
C LEU A 251 -7.20 -5.58 6.51
N ASP A 252 -5.94 -5.31 6.82
CA ASP A 252 -5.53 -4.79 8.13
C ASP A 252 -5.82 -3.29 8.31
N HIS A 253 -5.92 -2.53 7.21
CA HIS A 253 -6.18 -1.08 7.23
C HIS A 253 -7.67 -0.76 6.96
N GLY A 254 -8.40 -0.36 8.00
CA GLY A 254 -9.60 0.51 7.89
C GLY A 254 -10.85 -0.02 7.16
N PRO A 255 -11.92 0.81 7.07
CA PRO A 255 -13.32 0.39 6.83
C PRO A 255 -13.72 0.19 5.35
N ALA A 256 -12.78 -0.12 4.45
CA ALA A 256 -13.07 -0.25 3.00
C ALA A 256 -13.80 -1.57 2.61
N ARG A 257 -14.72 -2.09 3.44
CA ARG A 257 -15.42 -3.37 3.19
C ARG A 257 -16.15 -3.38 1.85
N ALA A 258 -16.84 -2.28 1.50
CA ALA A 258 -17.65 -2.16 0.30
C ALA A 258 -16.86 -2.34 -1.01
N VAL A 259 -15.58 -1.97 -1.03
CA VAL A 259 -14.68 -2.17 -2.17
C VAL A 259 -13.94 -3.49 -2.06
N LEU A 260 -13.41 -3.78 -0.86
CA LEU A 260 -12.50 -4.90 -0.64
C LEU A 260 -13.18 -6.25 -0.82
N PHE A 261 -14.41 -6.41 -0.34
CA PHE A 261 -15.11 -7.70 -0.43
C PHE A 261 -15.42 -8.09 -1.89
N PRO A 262 -16.06 -7.23 -2.72
CA PRO A 262 -16.28 -7.54 -4.14
C PRO A 262 -14.98 -7.69 -4.95
N LEU A 263 -13.93 -6.94 -4.58
CA LEU A 263 -12.61 -7.08 -5.20
C LEU A 263 -12.02 -8.47 -4.92
N VAL A 264 -11.92 -8.88 -3.65
CA VAL A 264 -11.28 -10.14 -3.26
C VAL A 264 -12.11 -11.34 -3.70
N THR A 265 -13.42 -11.32 -3.51
CA THR A 265 -14.29 -12.39 -4.04
C THR A 265 -14.19 -12.49 -5.56
N GLY A 266 -14.09 -11.37 -6.27
CA GLY A 266 -13.77 -11.34 -7.69
C GLY A 266 -12.40 -11.91 -8.03
N LEU A 267 -11.35 -11.71 -7.22
CA LEU A 267 -10.04 -12.32 -7.46
C LEU A 267 -10.06 -13.84 -7.22
N LEU A 268 -10.81 -14.28 -6.21
CA LEU A 268 -11.03 -15.70 -5.91
C LEU A 268 -11.88 -16.36 -7.00
N ASP A 269 -12.85 -15.66 -7.55
CA ASP A 269 -13.70 -16.12 -8.63
C ASP A 269 -13.01 -15.98 -10.01
N GLY A 270 -12.58 -17.11 -10.58
CA GLY A 270 -11.87 -17.15 -11.86
C GLY A 270 -10.38 -16.77 -11.79
N GLY A 271 -9.81 -16.61 -10.59
CA GLY A 271 -8.37 -16.44 -10.39
C GLY A 271 -7.56 -17.69 -10.75
N THR A 272 -6.29 -17.51 -11.14
CA THR A 272 -5.37 -18.64 -11.31
C THR A 272 -5.19 -19.38 -9.98
N ALA A 273 -4.85 -20.67 -10.02
CA ALA A 273 -4.59 -21.44 -8.80
C ALA A 273 -3.49 -20.80 -7.95
N ALA A 274 -2.43 -20.27 -8.58
CA ALA A 274 -1.37 -19.53 -7.89
C ALA A 274 -1.89 -18.28 -7.14
N LEU A 275 -2.74 -17.48 -7.78
CA LEU A 275 -3.34 -16.30 -7.14
C LEU A 275 -4.25 -16.70 -5.97
N ARG A 276 -5.09 -17.71 -6.16
CA ARG A 276 -5.99 -18.22 -5.12
C ARG A 276 -5.21 -18.82 -3.94
N ALA A 277 -4.11 -19.52 -4.19
CA ALA A 277 -3.22 -20.05 -3.15
C ALA A 277 -2.53 -18.91 -2.36
N ALA A 278 -2.05 -17.87 -3.05
CA ALA A 278 -1.47 -16.69 -2.40
C ALA A 278 -2.50 -15.96 -1.53
N LEU A 279 -3.72 -15.77 -2.04
CA LEU A 279 -4.83 -15.19 -1.28
C LEU A 279 -5.25 -16.08 -0.10
N ALA A 280 -5.28 -17.41 -0.26
CA ALA A 280 -5.61 -18.34 0.82
C ALA A 280 -4.63 -18.21 1.99
N ARG A 281 -3.31 -18.09 1.74
CA ARG A 281 -2.31 -17.83 2.78
C ARG A 281 -2.57 -16.53 3.52
N VAL A 282 -2.93 -15.47 2.80
CA VAL A 282 -3.28 -14.17 3.39
C VAL A 282 -4.54 -14.27 4.24
N LEU A 283 -5.60 -14.91 3.75
CA LEU A 283 -6.86 -15.07 4.49
C LEU A 283 -6.70 -15.94 5.75
N ALA A 284 -5.83 -16.95 5.69
CA ALA A 284 -5.47 -17.79 6.83
C ALA A 284 -4.42 -17.18 7.76
N ALA A 285 -3.83 -16.02 7.45
CA ALA A 285 -2.99 -15.32 8.42
C ALA A 285 -3.82 -14.83 9.64
N PRO A 286 -3.23 -14.72 10.84
CA PRO A 286 -3.96 -14.29 12.05
C PRO A 286 -4.58 -12.88 11.91
N GLY A 287 -3.91 -11.99 11.17
CA GLY A 287 -4.33 -10.60 10.95
C GLY A 287 -4.38 -9.75 12.23
N THR A 288 -4.71 -8.46 12.07
CA THR A 288 -5.04 -7.58 13.20
C THR A 288 -6.43 -7.91 13.76
N PRO A 289 -6.74 -7.58 15.04
CA PRO A 289 -8.07 -7.77 15.60
C PRO A 289 -9.21 -7.20 14.72
N ALA A 290 -8.96 -6.05 14.07
CA ALA A 290 -9.91 -5.39 13.17
C ALA A 290 -10.14 -6.13 11.84
N SER A 291 -9.21 -6.99 11.39
CA SER A 291 -9.32 -7.70 10.11
C SER A 291 -9.87 -9.12 10.23
N ARG A 292 -9.87 -9.71 11.44
CA ARG A 292 -10.28 -11.12 11.68
C ARG A 292 -11.68 -11.45 11.15
N ALA A 293 -12.69 -10.63 11.41
CA ALA A 293 -14.05 -10.88 10.95
C ALA A 293 -14.15 -10.90 9.41
N ARG A 294 -13.47 -9.95 8.75
CA ARG A 294 -13.43 -9.85 7.28
C ARG A 294 -12.65 -11.00 6.64
N ARG A 295 -11.53 -11.39 7.24
CA ARG A 295 -10.74 -12.54 6.81
C ARG A 295 -11.56 -13.84 6.91
N ARG A 296 -12.34 -14.01 7.99
CA ARG A 296 -13.23 -15.17 8.16
C ARG A 296 -14.30 -15.22 7.09
N GLU A 297 -14.99 -14.11 6.83
CA GLU A 297 -16.04 -14.05 5.78
C GLU A 297 -15.49 -14.40 4.38
N LEU A 298 -14.31 -13.88 4.03
CA LEU A 298 -13.64 -14.19 2.76
C LEU A 298 -13.09 -15.62 2.71
N LEU A 299 -12.68 -16.16 3.85
CA LEU A 299 -12.25 -17.55 3.96
C LEU A 299 -13.43 -18.51 3.82
N ASP A 300 -14.58 -18.19 4.40
CA ASP A 300 -15.81 -18.96 4.22
C ASP A 300 -16.23 -18.95 2.74
N PHE A 301 -16.11 -17.80 2.06
CA PHE A 301 -16.31 -17.70 0.61
C PHE A 301 -15.33 -18.59 -0.18
N LEU A 302 -14.03 -18.55 0.14
CA LEU A 302 -13.03 -19.42 -0.48
C LEU A 302 -13.40 -20.89 -0.31
N LEU A 303 -13.66 -21.33 0.93
CA LEU A 303 -13.94 -22.72 1.27
C LEU A 303 -15.22 -23.25 0.60
N ALA A 304 -16.23 -22.40 0.41
CA ALA A 304 -17.47 -22.78 -0.27
C ALA A 304 -17.28 -23.08 -1.77
N HIS A 305 -16.28 -22.46 -2.42
CA HIS A 305 -16.10 -22.52 -3.88
C HIS A 305 -14.84 -23.30 -4.31
N GLU A 306 -13.88 -23.51 -3.42
CA GLU A 306 -12.58 -24.06 -3.76
C GLU A 306 -12.59 -25.58 -3.99
N ARG A 307 -11.85 -26.01 -5.02
CA ARG A 307 -11.70 -27.41 -5.43
C ARG A 307 -10.26 -27.81 -5.76
N ALA A 308 -9.37 -26.83 -5.97
CA ALA A 308 -7.99 -27.06 -6.37
C ALA A 308 -7.15 -27.54 -5.17
N PRO A 309 -6.53 -28.73 -5.24
CA PRO A 309 -5.73 -29.27 -4.14
C PRO A 309 -4.58 -28.36 -3.72
N ASP A 310 -3.94 -27.67 -4.66
CA ASP A 310 -2.79 -26.79 -4.37
C ASP A 310 -3.21 -25.55 -3.55
N VAL A 311 -4.42 -25.03 -3.77
CA VAL A 311 -4.96 -23.90 -2.99
C VAL A 311 -5.30 -24.36 -1.57
N LEU A 312 -5.93 -25.53 -1.44
CA LEU A 312 -6.25 -26.13 -0.14
C LEU A 312 -4.98 -26.53 0.64
N GLY A 313 -3.94 -26.97 -0.05
CA GLY A 313 -2.62 -27.23 0.53
C GLY A 313 -1.99 -25.96 1.09
N ALA A 314 -1.96 -24.88 0.31
CA ALA A 314 -1.46 -23.58 0.77
C ALA A 314 -2.27 -23.03 1.96
N LEU A 315 -3.58 -23.27 1.97
CA LEU A 315 -4.45 -22.92 3.10
C LEU A 315 -4.12 -23.72 4.36
N LEU A 316 -3.90 -25.04 4.22
CA LEU A 316 -3.53 -25.93 5.32
C LEU A 316 -2.21 -25.53 5.95
N GLU A 317 -1.19 -25.24 5.14
CA GLU A 317 0.12 -24.79 5.62
C GLU A 317 0.02 -23.48 6.40
N ALA A 318 -0.75 -22.52 5.90
CA ALA A 318 -0.97 -21.25 6.59
C ALA A 318 -1.77 -21.44 7.89
N ALA A 319 -2.80 -22.28 7.87
CA ALA A 319 -3.62 -22.59 9.05
C ALA A 319 -2.76 -23.20 10.17
N ALA A 320 -1.92 -24.18 9.84
CA ALA A 320 -1.07 -24.87 10.82
C ALA A 320 -0.11 -23.91 11.56
N ARG A 321 0.32 -22.81 10.92
CA ARG A 321 1.24 -21.83 11.52
C ARG A 321 0.54 -20.74 12.36
N ARG A 322 -0.79 -20.79 12.50
CA ARG A 322 -1.54 -19.81 13.31
C ARG A 322 -1.32 -20.05 14.82
N PRO A 323 -1.08 -18.99 15.62
CA PRO A 323 -1.23 -19.06 17.08
C PRO A 323 -2.73 -19.25 17.41
N ASP A 324 -3.02 -20.06 18.41
CA ASP A 324 -4.29 -20.79 18.57
C ASP A 324 -5.59 -19.94 18.55
N GLY A 325 -6.68 -20.62 18.13
CA GLY A 325 -8.04 -20.08 18.01
C GLY A 325 -8.67 -20.39 16.64
N GLY A 326 -9.48 -21.46 16.57
CA GLY A 326 -10.20 -21.88 15.34
C GLY A 326 -9.36 -22.62 14.30
N THR A 327 -8.07 -22.91 14.59
CA THR A 327 -7.16 -23.63 13.69
C THR A 327 -7.65 -25.05 13.39
N GLY A 328 -8.14 -25.78 14.39
CA GLY A 328 -8.62 -27.15 14.22
C GLY A 328 -9.81 -27.26 13.27
N ASP A 329 -10.78 -26.34 13.36
CA ASP A 329 -11.94 -26.33 12.46
C ASP A 329 -11.53 -26.04 11.01
N LEU A 330 -10.60 -25.11 10.80
CA LEU A 330 -10.08 -24.78 9.46
C LEU A 330 -9.30 -25.95 8.85
N VAL A 331 -8.43 -26.60 9.62
CA VAL A 331 -7.69 -27.79 9.18
C VAL A 331 -8.66 -28.93 8.84
N ARG A 332 -9.66 -29.17 9.70
CA ARG A 332 -10.69 -30.20 9.48
C ARG A 332 -11.49 -29.93 8.22
N HIS A 333 -11.99 -28.70 8.04
CA HIS A 333 -12.78 -28.34 6.86
C HIS A 333 -11.96 -28.45 5.57
N THR A 334 -10.69 -28.03 5.60
CA THR A 334 -9.75 -28.21 4.48
C THR A 334 -9.54 -29.70 4.16
N GLY A 335 -9.40 -30.54 5.19
CA GLY A 335 -9.33 -32.00 5.04
C GLY A 335 -10.56 -32.62 4.42
N LEU A 336 -11.77 -32.18 4.81
CA LEU A 336 -13.03 -32.63 4.21
C LEU A 336 -13.13 -32.27 2.71
N LEU A 337 -12.65 -31.09 2.33
CA LEU A 337 -12.63 -30.67 0.92
C LEU A 337 -11.62 -31.49 0.09
N LEU A 338 -10.40 -31.69 0.60
CA LEU A 338 -9.39 -32.53 -0.04
C LEU A 338 -9.81 -34.00 -0.12
N GLY A 339 -10.48 -34.50 0.91
CA GLY A 339 -10.98 -35.88 1.02
C GLY A 339 -12.09 -36.25 0.04
N ARG A 340 -12.61 -35.29 -0.76
CA ARG A 340 -13.55 -35.58 -1.86
C ARG A 340 -12.93 -36.42 -2.98
N THR A 341 -11.61 -36.52 -3.01
CA THR A 341 -10.87 -37.35 -3.97
C THR A 341 -9.83 -38.20 -3.24
N THR A 342 -9.49 -39.37 -3.79
CA THR A 342 -8.47 -40.25 -3.21
C THR A 342 -7.07 -39.60 -3.23
N ASP A 343 -6.72 -38.91 -4.32
CA ASP A 343 -5.47 -38.16 -4.42
C ASP A 343 -5.41 -37.01 -3.40
N GLY A 344 -6.51 -36.25 -3.24
CA GLY A 344 -6.60 -35.19 -2.25
C GLY A 344 -6.49 -35.71 -0.81
N ALA A 345 -7.11 -36.84 -0.48
CA ALA A 345 -6.95 -37.49 0.83
C ALA A 345 -5.49 -37.91 1.09
N ALA A 346 -4.82 -38.48 0.09
CA ALA A 346 -3.40 -38.84 0.21
C ALA A 346 -2.49 -37.62 0.35
N ARG A 347 -2.78 -36.52 -0.38
CA ARG A 347 -2.09 -35.23 -0.22
C ARG A 347 -2.28 -34.64 1.17
N PHE A 348 -3.49 -34.66 1.70
CA PHE A 348 -3.80 -34.19 3.03
C PHE A 348 -3.03 -34.95 4.12
N ASP A 349 -3.03 -36.30 4.06
CA ASP A 349 -2.26 -37.13 5.00
C ASP A 349 -0.75 -36.87 4.94
N ARG A 350 -0.20 -36.68 3.73
CA ARG A 350 1.22 -36.30 3.58
C ARG A 350 1.51 -34.92 4.16
N ALA A 351 0.65 -33.93 3.90
CA ALA A 351 0.83 -32.56 4.37
C ALA A 351 0.71 -32.45 5.90
N LEU A 352 -0.28 -33.10 6.52
CA LEU A 352 -0.40 -33.13 7.98
C LEU A 352 0.83 -33.75 8.65
N ALA A 353 1.32 -34.87 8.12
CA ALA A 353 2.52 -35.51 8.63
C ALA A 353 3.78 -34.63 8.47
N ALA A 354 3.91 -33.87 7.37
CA ALA A 354 5.01 -32.92 7.20
C ALA A 354 4.90 -31.77 8.20
N LEU A 355 3.74 -31.14 8.30
CA LEU A 355 3.47 -30.04 9.23
C LEU A 355 3.66 -30.44 10.69
N ALA A 356 3.33 -31.68 11.07
CA ALA A 356 3.57 -32.20 12.41
C ALA A 356 5.06 -32.25 12.78
N ARG A 357 5.95 -32.44 11.78
CA ARG A 357 7.41 -32.41 11.97
C ARG A 357 7.96 -30.98 11.92
N GLU A 358 7.45 -30.15 11.01
CA GLU A 358 8.02 -28.84 10.68
C GLU A 358 7.52 -27.70 11.57
N VAL A 359 6.29 -27.79 12.08
CA VAL A 359 5.65 -26.72 12.86
C VAL A 359 5.67 -27.08 14.34
N PRO A 360 6.44 -26.36 15.19
CA PRO A 360 6.49 -26.62 16.62
C PRO A 360 5.10 -26.66 17.27
N GLY A 361 4.85 -27.69 18.08
CA GLY A 361 3.59 -27.88 18.79
C GLY A 361 2.39 -28.32 17.93
N PHE A 362 2.53 -28.44 16.60
CA PHE A 362 1.41 -28.87 15.75
C PHE A 362 1.04 -30.35 15.96
N ALA A 363 2.03 -31.24 16.17
CA ALA A 363 1.77 -32.65 16.49
C ALA A 363 0.94 -32.81 17.77
N THR A 364 1.27 -32.06 18.83
CA THR A 364 0.50 -32.03 20.09
C THR A 364 -0.92 -31.53 19.85
N ARG A 365 -1.10 -30.43 19.11
CA ARG A 365 -2.44 -29.91 18.77
C ARG A 365 -3.28 -30.92 17.99
N LEU A 366 -2.69 -31.66 17.04
CA LEU A 366 -3.39 -32.73 16.32
C LEU A 366 -3.82 -33.86 17.27
N ALA A 367 -2.98 -34.24 18.23
CA ALA A 367 -3.34 -35.23 19.25
C ALA A 367 -4.50 -34.71 20.12
N ASP A 368 -4.46 -33.45 20.55
CA ASP A 368 -5.51 -32.82 21.36
C ASP A 368 -6.85 -32.72 20.60
N TRP A 369 -6.84 -32.38 19.31
CA TRP A 369 -8.06 -32.36 18.52
C TRP A 369 -8.64 -33.76 18.30
N ARG A 370 -7.77 -34.76 18.13
CA ARG A 370 -8.15 -36.18 18.03
C ARG A 370 -8.81 -36.66 19.32
N THR A 371 -8.26 -36.34 20.49
CA THR A 371 -8.81 -36.76 21.79
C THR A 371 -10.11 -36.02 22.10
N ALA A 372 -10.21 -34.73 21.77
CA ALA A 372 -11.41 -33.94 21.98
C ALA A 372 -12.59 -34.36 21.08
N THR A 373 -12.33 -34.73 19.82
CA THR A 373 -13.38 -35.11 18.85
C THR A 373 -13.01 -36.32 17.97
N PRO A 374 -12.91 -37.55 18.54
CA PRO A 374 -12.35 -38.71 17.84
C PRO A 374 -13.05 -39.05 16.52
N HIS A 375 -14.38 -39.00 16.49
CA HIS A 375 -15.18 -39.31 15.30
C HIS A 375 -14.96 -38.31 14.15
N ALA A 376 -14.71 -37.03 14.46
CA ALA A 376 -14.52 -36.00 13.45
C ALA A 376 -13.15 -36.09 12.75
N TRP A 377 -12.14 -36.65 13.43
CA TRP A 377 -10.75 -36.68 12.93
C TRP A 377 -10.29 -38.06 12.46
N SER A 378 -10.87 -39.15 12.98
CA SER A 378 -10.48 -40.52 12.64
C SER A 378 -10.56 -40.80 11.13
N ALA A 379 -11.60 -40.34 10.44
CA ALA A 379 -11.77 -40.49 9.00
C ALA A 379 -10.82 -39.60 8.17
N LEU A 380 -10.28 -38.52 8.75
CA LEU A 380 -9.44 -37.55 8.06
C LEU A 380 -7.94 -37.84 8.21
N MET A 381 -7.53 -38.46 9.31
CA MET A 381 -6.13 -38.80 9.57
C MET A 381 -5.77 -40.14 8.93
N GLY A 382 -4.94 -40.09 7.88
CA GLY A 382 -4.41 -41.28 7.25
C GLY A 382 -3.27 -41.94 8.06
N PRO A 383 -2.77 -43.09 7.58
CA PRO A 383 -1.76 -43.88 8.29
C PRO A 383 -0.44 -43.15 8.52
N ARG A 384 -0.08 -42.16 7.67
CA ARG A 384 1.18 -41.43 7.82
C ARG A 384 1.08 -40.40 8.95
N THR A 385 -0.04 -39.69 9.03
CA THR A 385 -0.30 -38.72 10.10
C THR A 385 -0.36 -39.42 11.45
N ARG A 386 -1.09 -40.55 11.56
CA ARG A 386 -1.20 -41.31 12.82
C ARG A 386 0.15 -41.75 13.37
N ARG A 387 0.98 -42.41 12.54
CA ARG A 387 2.35 -42.78 12.92
C ARG A 387 3.18 -41.58 13.36
N THR A 388 3.11 -40.48 12.62
CA THR A 388 3.87 -39.27 12.96
C THR A 388 3.43 -38.66 14.30
N ILE A 389 2.14 -38.70 14.63
CA ILE A 389 1.64 -38.23 15.93
C ILE A 389 2.05 -39.18 17.04
N GLU A 390 1.97 -40.49 16.82
CA GLU A 390 2.40 -41.52 17.79
C GLU A 390 3.90 -41.36 18.10
N ASP A 391 4.72 -41.13 17.08
CA ASP A 391 6.18 -40.91 17.22
C ASP A 391 6.53 -39.61 17.94
N LEU A 392 5.81 -38.51 17.67
CA LEU A 392 6.18 -37.15 18.13
C LEU A 392 5.43 -36.67 19.38
N ALA A 393 4.19 -37.12 19.59
CA ALA A 393 3.35 -36.71 20.72
C ALA A 393 3.35 -37.74 21.86
N GLY A 394 4.06 -38.88 21.70
CA GLY A 394 4.22 -39.89 22.76
C GLY A 394 2.94 -40.64 23.13
N VAL A 395 1.89 -40.58 22.31
CA VAL A 395 0.62 -41.27 22.59
C VAL A 395 0.72 -42.73 22.13
N HIS A 396 1.20 -43.61 23.00
CA HIS A 396 0.98 -45.05 22.87
C HIS A 396 -0.51 -45.35 23.11
N VAL A 397 -1.20 -45.90 22.11
CA VAL A 397 -2.51 -46.53 22.28
C VAL A 397 -2.26 -47.93 22.86
N PRO A 398 -2.85 -48.33 24.01
CA PRO A 398 -2.77 -49.71 24.46
C PRO A 398 -3.57 -50.60 23.50
N ALA A 399 -2.99 -51.77 23.21
CA ALA A 399 -3.46 -52.76 22.24
C ALA A 399 -4.91 -53.24 22.46
#